data_AF-A0A4R3ZM76-F1
#
_entry.id   AF-A0A4R3ZM76-F1
#
_cell.length_a   1.000
_cell.length_b   1.000
_cell.length_c   1.000
_cell.angle_alpha   90.00
_cell.angle_beta   90.00
_cell.angle_gamma   90.00
#
_symmetry.space_group_name_H-M   'P 1'
#
loop_
_entity.id
_entity.type
_entity.pdbx_description
1 polymer ?
#
loop_
_entity_poly.entity_id
_entity_poly.type
_entity_poly.pdbx_seq_one_letter_code
_entity_poly.pdbx_strand_id
1 'polypeptide(L)'
;MIPGRSAKVLTEWLNARDQAFRDRVKVVTMDGFAGYHTAAAKAVPEARTVMDPFHVVHLAADKLTVCRQRIQQATTGHRGRTGDPLYGIRRTLRTRAELLTDKQKVRLFKAFTANDAHAAVEVTYSVYQRLIAAYEASGKREGKIAMYKLLRSIRAGVPTELWSVPAKVATAIKRRVRICL
;
A
#
# COMPACT_ATOMS: atom_id res chain seq x y z
N MET A 1 -12.09 18.88 13.33
CA MET A 1 -10.96 17.94 13.42
C MET A 1 -10.46 17.95 14.86
N ILE A 2 -10.21 16.79 15.48
CA ILE A 2 -9.70 16.71 16.86
C ILE A 2 -8.18 16.81 16.83
N PRO A 3 -7.54 17.69 17.61
CA PRO A 3 -6.08 17.75 17.68
C PRO A 3 -5.48 16.48 18.30
N GLY A 4 -4.39 15.99 17.70
CA GLY A 4 -3.63 14.84 18.21
C GLY A 4 -3.89 13.53 17.45
N ARG A 5 -2.82 12.74 17.26
CA ARG A 5 -2.85 11.42 16.61
C ARG A 5 -2.42 10.34 17.60
N SER A 6 -3.26 10.04 18.58
CA SER A 6 -2.95 9.03 19.59
C SER A 6 -4.17 8.20 19.97
N ALA A 7 -3.92 6.97 20.43
CA ALA A 7 -4.96 6.09 20.94
C ALA A 7 -5.74 6.74 22.10
N LYS A 8 -5.05 7.51 22.95
CA LYS A 8 -5.64 8.25 24.06
C LYS A 8 -6.68 9.25 23.57
N VAL A 9 -6.32 10.10 22.61
CA VAL A 9 -7.23 11.11 22.04
C VAL A 9 -8.47 10.48 21.43
N LEU A 10 -8.32 9.39 20.68
CA LEU A 10 -9.47 8.68 20.10
C LEU A 10 -10.36 8.05 21.18
N THR A 11 -9.75 7.45 22.20
CA THR A 11 -10.48 6.82 23.32
C THR A 11 -11.28 7.86 24.10
N GLU A 12 -10.66 8.98 24.47
CA GLU A 12 -11.31 10.08 25.20
C GLU A 12 -12.47 10.65 24.39
N TRP A 13 -12.27 10.86 23.08
CA TRP A 13 -13.31 11.37 22.21
C TRP A 13 -14.50 10.41 22.05
N LEU A 14 -14.23 9.11 21.91
CA LEU A 14 -15.30 8.10 21.83
C LEU A 14 -16.06 8.00 23.16
N ASN A 15 -15.36 8.04 24.29
CA ASN A 15 -15.97 7.98 25.62
C ASN A 15 -16.75 9.24 25.99
N ALA A 16 -16.43 10.39 25.37
CA ALA A 16 -17.21 11.60 25.51
C ALA A 16 -18.55 11.56 24.75
N ARG A 17 -18.84 10.48 23.99
CA ARG A 17 -20.13 10.28 23.32
C ARG A 17 -21.07 9.47 24.20
N ASP A 18 -22.36 9.78 24.10
CA ASP A 18 -23.39 9.00 24.75
C ASP A 18 -23.42 7.55 24.24
N GLN A 19 -23.99 6.65 25.05
CA GLN A 19 -24.04 5.23 24.73
C GLN A 19 -24.84 4.97 23.44
N ALA A 20 -25.95 5.68 23.23
CA ALA A 20 -26.79 5.51 22.05
C ALA A 20 -26.05 5.86 20.76
N PHE A 21 -25.14 6.84 20.78
CA PHE A 21 -24.24 7.13 19.67
C PHE A 21 -23.32 5.94 19.39
N ARG A 22 -22.64 5.41 20.42
CA ARG A 22 -21.67 4.32 20.29
C ARG A 22 -22.32 3.05 19.74
N ASP A 23 -23.51 2.71 20.20
CA ASP A 23 -24.25 1.51 19.76
C ASP A 23 -24.73 1.59 18.30
N ARG A 24 -24.92 2.83 17.80
CA ARG A 24 -25.27 3.09 16.40
C ARG A 24 -24.07 3.04 15.47
N VAL A 25 -22.83 3.11 15.97
CA VAL A 25 -21.64 2.96 15.14
C VAL A 25 -21.53 1.52 14.66
N LYS A 26 -21.65 1.30 13.35
CA LYS A 26 -21.55 -0.04 12.74
C LYS A 26 -20.20 -0.32 12.07
N VAL A 27 -19.50 0.73 11.65
CA VAL A 27 -18.21 0.63 10.96
C VAL A 27 -17.29 1.74 11.44
N VAL A 28 -16.03 1.39 11.72
CA VAL A 28 -14.96 2.35 11.97
C VAL A 28 -13.90 2.17 10.89
N THR A 29 -13.81 3.14 9.97
CA THR A 29 -12.73 3.24 8.99
C THR A 29 -11.54 3.92 9.65
N MET A 30 -10.38 3.28 9.64
CA MET A 30 -9.18 3.78 10.30
C MET A 30 -7.92 3.51 9.49
N ASP A 31 -6.83 4.18 9.85
CA ASP A 31 -5.51 3.81 9.36
C ASP A 31 -5.03 2.48 9.98
N GLY A 32 -3.87 2.00 9.54
CA GLY A 32 -3.27 0.77 10.06
C GLY A 32 -2.62 0.89 11.45
N PHE A 33 -2.85 1.97 12.20
CA PHE A 33 -2.27 2.17 13.52
C PHE A 33 -2.97 1.30 14.57
N ALA A 34 -2.20 0.40 15.18
CA ALA A 34 -2.71 -0.56 16.18
C ALA A 34 -3.41 0.13 17.37
N GLY A 35 -2.96 1.32 17.77
CA GLY A 35 -3.56 2.05 18.89
C GLY A 35 -5.00 2.49 18.63
N TYR A 36 -5.36 2.82 17.38
CA TYR A 36 -6.74 3.14 17.03
C TYR A 36 -7.63 1.91 17.00
N HIS A 37 -7.09 0.78 16.52
CA HIS A 37 -7.81 -0.49 16.58
C HIS A 37 -8.17 -0.85 18.02
N THR A 38 -7.21 -0.76 18.96
CA THR A 38 -7.46 -1.03 20.38
C THR A 38 -8.47 -0.05 20.97
N ALA A 39 -8.40 1.24 20.64
CA ALA A 39 -9.35 2.25 21.12
C ALA A 39 -10.78 1.98 20.61
N ALA A 40 -10.94 1.69 19.32
CA ALA A 40 -12.22 1.37 18.71
C ALA A 40 -12.81 0.07 19.29
N ALA A 41 -12.00 -0.98 19.40
CA ALA A 41 -12.44 -2.27 19.95
C ALA A 41 -12.94 -2.16 21.40
N LYS A 42 -12.43 -1.20 22.18
CA LYS A 42 -12.90 -0.94 23.55
C LYS A 42 -14.16 -0.08 23.59
N ALA A 43 -14.21 0.99 22.81
CA ALA A 43 -15.29 1.98 22.93
C ALA A 43 -16.52 1.66 22.07
N VAL A 44 -16.35 0.94 20.97
CA VAL A 44 -17.42 0.53 20.04
C VAL A 44 -17.20 -0.94 19.62
N PRO A 45 -17.31 -1.91 20.55
CA PRO A 45 -16.95 -3.31 20.31
C PRO A 45 -17.79 -3.96 19.19
N GLU A 46 -19.04 -3.53 19.02
CA GLU A 46 -19.96 -4.03 17.98
C GLU A 46 -19.67 -3.46 16.58
N ALA A 47 -18.83 -2.43 16.48
CA ALA A 47 -18.50 -1.82 15.21
C ALA A 47 -17.41 -2.62 14.48
N ARG A 48 -17.63 -2.87 13.20
CA ARG A 48 -16.61 -3.48 12.35
C ARG A 48 -15.48 -2.49 12.09
N THR A 49 -14.27 -2.84 12.50
CA THR A 49 -13.07 -2.08 12.13
C THR A 49 -12.61 -2.45 10.72
N VAL A 50 -12.33 -1.45 9.89
CA VAL A 50 -11.83 -1.63 8.53
C VAL A 50 -10.69 -0.66 8.23
N MET A 51 -9.71 -1.12 7.46
CA MET A 51 -8.69 -0.22 6.93
C MET A 51 -9.29 0.65 5.84
N ASP A 52 -9.06 1.96 5.96
CA ASP A 52 -9.50 2.93 4.98
C ASP A 52 -8.70 2.83 3.66
N PRO A 53 -9.37 2.82 2.49
CA PRO A 53 -8.72 2.69 1.19
C PRO A 53 -7.63 3.74 0.90
N PHE A 54 -7.80 4.98 1.37
CA PHE A 54 -6.79 6.03 1.16
C PHE A 54 -5.48 5.65 1.86
N HIS A 55 -5.54 5.14 3.08
CA HIS A 55 -4.35 4.67 3.80
C HIS A 55 -3.71 3.44 3.15
N VAL A 56 -4.53 2.50 2.64
CA VAL A 56 -4.04 1.31 1.93
C VAL A 56 -3.31 1.68 0.64
N VAL A 57 -3.89 2.56 -0.18
CA VAL A 57 -3.28 3.04 -1.43
C VAL A 57 -2.03 3.87 -1.15
N HIS A 58 -2.05 4.70 -0.12
CA HIS A 58 -0.88 5.47 0.30
C HIS A 58 0.29 4.57 0.68
N LEU A 59 0.03 3.53 1.49
CA LEU A 59 1.04 2.53 1.86
C LEU A 59 1.64 1.84 0.63
N ALA A 60 0.81 1.47 -0.35
CA ALA A 60 1.29 0.86 -1.59
C ALA A 60 2.16 1.83 -2.42
N ALA A 61 1.79 3.11 -2.50
CA ALA A 61 2.59 4.14 -3.16
C ALA A 61 3.97 4.32 -2.49
N ASP A 62 4.03 4.24 -1.16
CA ASP A 62 5.28 4.30 -0.41
C ASP A 62 6.16 3.08 -0.69
N LYS A 63 5.57 1.89 -0.72
CA LYS A 63 6.32 0.66 -1.08
C LYS A 63 6.85 0.70 -2.51
N LEU A 64 6.08 1.24 -3.46
CA LEU A 64 6.56 1.51 -4.82
C LEU A 64 7.74 2.48 -4.81
N THR A 65 7.65 3.56 -4.03
CA THR A 65 8.74 4.55 -3.91
C THR A 65 10.02 3.92 -3.35
N VAL A 66 9.91 3.10 -2.30
CA VAL A 66 11.05 2.38 -1.70
C VAL A 66 11.64 1.38 -2.69
N CYS A 67 10.82 0.60 -3.38
CA CYS A 67 11.28 -0.35 -4.40
C CYS A 67 12.09 0.37 -5.50
N ARG A 68 11.52 1.44 -6.06
CA ARG A 68 12.19 2.29 -7.06
C ARG A 68 13.51 2.86 -6.55
N GLN A 69 13.56 3.39 -5.33
CA GLN A 69 14.80 3.95 -4.75
C GLN A 69 15.87 2.88 -4.55
N ARG A 70 15.49 1.69 -4.07
CA ARG A 70 16.40 0.55 -3.88
C ARG A 70 16.99 0.08 -5.20
N ILE A 71 16.15 -0.14 -6.21
CA ILE A 71 16.60 -0.60 -7.53
C ILE A 71 17.48 0.47 -8.19
N GLN A 72 17.08 1.74 -8.14
CA GLN A 72 17.89 2.85 -8.64
C GLN A 72 19.29 2.86 -8.02
N GLN A 73 19.39 2.76 -6.69
CA GLN A 73 20.70 2.73 -6.02
C GLN A 73 21.51 1.49 -6.40
N ALA A 74 20.86 0.34 -6.53
CA ALA A 74 21.51 -0.91 -6.90
C ALA A 74 22.05 -0.90 -8.34
N THR A 75 21.34 -0.28 -9.28
CA THR A 75 21.72 -0.25 -10.70
C THR A 75 22.66 0.90 -11.06
N THR A 76 22.58 2.04 -10.36
CA THR A 76 23.42 3.22 -10.67
C THR A 76 24.48 3.54 -9.62
N GLY A 77 24.49 2.86 -8.47
CA GLY A 77 25.46 3.09 -7.39
C GLY A 77 25.27 4.40 -6.62
N HIS A 78 24.18 5.15 -6.88
CA HIS A 78 23.93 6.44 -6.23
C HIS A 78 22.43 6.71 -6.03
N ARG A 79 22.11 7.74 -5.23
CA ARG A 79 20.73 8.23 -5.12
C ARG A 79 20.27 8.79 -6.47
N GLY A 80 18.99 8.59 -6.79
CA GLY A 80 18.42 9.03 -8.07
C GLY A 80 18.54 10.55 -8.32
N ARG A 81 18.94 10.93 -9.53
CA ARG A 81 19.15 12.29 -10.03
C ARG A 81 18.63 12.45 -11.46
N THR A 82 18.67 13.68 -11.97
CA THR A 82 18.29 13.97 -13.36
C THR A 82 19.13 13.14 -14.33
N GLY A 83 18.48 12.56 -15.34
CA GLY A 83 19.09 11.63 -16.30
C GLY A 83 18.77 10.16 -16.00
N ASP A 84 18.59 9.79 -14.73
CA ASP A 84 18.35 8.39 -14.39
C ASP A 84 16.94 7.93 -14.84
N PRO A 85 16.83 6.72 -15.44
CA PRO A 85 15.55 6.22 -15.96
C PRO A 85 14.44 6.20 -14.90
N LEU A 86 14.67 5.55 -13.74
CA LEU A 86 13.67 5.41 -12.68
C LEU A 86 13.42 6.71 -11.93
N TYR A 87 14.42 7.60 -11.80
CA TYR A 87 14.18 8.92 -11.21
C TYR A 87 13.32 9.79 -12.12
N GLY A 88 13.50 9.69 -13.44
CA GLY A 88 12.75 10.43 -14.45
C GLY A 88 11.25 10.17 -14.41
N ILE A 89 10.84 8.94 -14.06
CA ILE A 89 9.43 8.53 -14.01
C ILE A 89 8.78 8.61 -12.62
N ARG A 90 9.49 9.12 -11.59
CA ARG A 90 9.05 9.08 -10.18
C ARG A 90 7.64 9.67 -9.92
N ARG A 91 7.23 10.69 -10.69
CA ARG A 91 5.90 11.30 -10.59
C ARG A 91 4.86 10.47 -11.36
N THR A 92 5.21 10.07 -12.59
CA THR A 92 4.37 9.24 -13.47
C THR A 92 3.99 7.91 -12.82
N LEU A 93 4.89 7.29 -12.06
CA LEU A 93 4.62 6.07 -11.30
C LEU A 93 3.45 6.18 -10.30
N ARG A 94 3.14 7.40 -9.82
CA ARG A 94 2.06 7.66 -8.86
C ARG A 94 0.76 8.11 -9.53
N THR A 95 0.80 8.45 -10.82
CA THR A 95 -0.38 8.80 -11.60
C THR A 95 -1.16 7.53 -11.93
N ARG A 96 -2.49 7.62 -11.92
CA ARG A 96 -3.35 6.49 -12.31
C ARG A 96 -3.15 6.16 -13.79
N ALA A 97 -3.12 4.88 -14.11
CA ALA A 97 -2.82 4.40 -15.45
C ALA A 97 -3.77 4.97 -16.52
N GLU A 98 -5.05 5.16 -16.17
CA GLU A 98 -6.07 5.76 -17.05
C GLU A 98 -5.83 7.25 -17.37
N LEU A 99 -5.15 7.96 -16.48
CA LEU A 99 -4.85 9.40 -16.63
C LEU A 99 -3.51 9.65 -17.32
N LEU A 100 -2.79 8.58 -17.71
CA LEU A 100 -1.51 8.71 -18.38
C LEU A 100 -1.70 9.05 -19.85
N THR A 101 -0.98 10.07 -20.30
CA THR A 101 -0.83 10.33 -21.73
C THR A 101 0.02 9.26 -22.39
N ASP A 102 -0.11 9.08 -23.71
CA ASP A 102 0.69 8.08 -24.43
C ASP A 102 2.20 8.38 -24.34
N LYS A 103 2.58 9.66 -24.32
CA LYS A 103 3.96 10.08 -24.06
C LYS A 103 4.46 9.59 -22.70
N GLN A 104 3.62 9.64 -21.66
CA GLN A 104 3.96 9.15 -20.33
C GLN A 104 4.05 7.62 -20.30
N LYS A 105 3.14 6.90 -20.98
CA LYS A 105 3.19 5.44 -21.10
C LYS A 105 4.47 4.98 -21.80
N VAL A 106 4.85 5.61 -22.91
CA VAL A 106 6.12 5.34 -23.61
C VAL A 106 7.32 5.61 -22.70
N ARG A 107 7.28 6.67 -21.89
CA ARG A 107 8.35 6.99 -20.94
C ARG A 107 8.47 5.94 -19.82
N LEU A 108 7.35 5.43 -19.31
CA LEU A 108 7.35 4.32 -18.34
C LEU A 108 7.98 3.08 -18.96
N PHE A 109 7.53 2.69 -20.15
CA PHE A 109 8.07 1.53 -20.86
C PHE A 109 9.59 1.64 -21.06
N LYS A 110 10.06 2.76 -21.62
CA LYS A 110 11.51 3.01 -21.80
C LYS A 110 12.29 2.95 -20.49
N ALA A 111 11.71 3.42 -19.39
CA ALA A 111 12.38 3.38 -18.09
C ALA A 111 12.42 1.97 -17.50
N PHE A 112 11.37 1.16 -17.70
CA PHE A 112 11.35 -0.24 -17.26
C PHE A 112 12.28 -1.13 -18.08
N THR A 113 12.39 -0.90 -19.39
CA THR A 113 13.27 -1.70 -20.27
C THR A 113 14.73 -1.26 -20.30
N ALA A 114 15.08 -0.17 -19.62
CA ALA A 114 16.45 0.33 -19.58
C ALA A 114 17.44 -0.59 -18.83
N ASN A 115 16.93 -1.50 -17.99
CA ASN A 115 17.73 -2.46 -17.23
C ASN A 115 16.83 -3.58 -16.70
N ASP A 116 17.25 -4.84 -16.79
CA ASP A 116 16.45 -5.99 -16.35
C ASP A 116 16.01 -5.90 -14.87
N ALA A 117 16.86 -5.35 -13.99
CA ALA A 117 16.53 -5.18 -12.58
C ALA A 117 15.36 -4.21 -12.33
N HIS A 118 14.97 -3.41 -13.33
CA HIS A 118 13.80 -2.53 -13.25
C HIS A 118 12.47 -3.29 -13.34
N ALA A 119 12.46 -4.57 -13.74
CA ALA A 119 11.28 -5.43 -13.72
C ALA A 119 10.61 -5.46 -12.33
N ALA A 120 11.40 -5.47 -11.26
CA ALA A 120 10.88 -5.37 -9.88
C ALA A 120 10.06 -4.09 -9.63
N VAL A 121 10.43 -2.97 -10.25
CA VAL A 121 9.68 -1.69 -10.15
C VAL A 121 8.41 -1.74 -10.98
N GLU A 122 8.48 -2.32 -12.19
CA GLU A 122 7.32 -2.51 -13.07
C GLU A 122 6.25 -3.39 -12.41
N VAL A 123 6.64 -4.54 -11.84
CA VAL A 123 5.74 -5.43 -11.10
C VAL A 123 5.10 -4.71 -9.91
N THR A 124 5.90 -3.95 -9.15
CA THR A 124 5.39 -3.19 -8.00
C THR A 124 4.41 -2.09 -8.44
N TYR A 125 4.69 -1.43 -9.58
CA TYR A 125 3.81 -0.43 -10.18
C TYR A 125 2.48 -1.07 -10.63
N SER A 126 2.53 -2.25 -11.27
CA SER A 126 1.34 -3.01 -11.67
C SER A 126 0.46 -3.37 -10.47
N VAL A 127 1.06 -3.82 -9.35
CA VAL A 127 0.34 -4.09 -8.10
C VAL A 127 -0.34 -2.82 -7.57
N TYR A 128 0.37 -1.70 -7.55
CA TYR A 128 -0.18 -0.41 -7.10
C TYR A 128 -1.36 0.04 -7.96
N GLN A 129 -1.28 -0.05 -9.29
CA GLN A 129 -2.37 0.34 -10.19
C GLN A 129 -3.59 -0.58 -10.07
N ARG A 130 -3.36 -1.90 -9.97
CA ARG A 130 -4.44 -2.89 -9.78
C ARG A 130 -5.14 -2.73 -8.42
N LEU A 131 -4.42 -2.29 -7.40
CA LEU A 131 -4.98 -1.98 -6.08
C LEU A 131 -5.95 -0.79 -6.18
N ILE A 132 -5.55 0.29 -6.87
CA ILE A 132 -6.42 1.44 -7.11
C ILE A 132 -7.66 1.01 -7.87
N ALA A 133 -7.50 0.31 -9.00
CA ALA A 133 -8.61 -0.16 -9.82
C ALA A 133 -9.60 -1.05 -9.04
N ALA A 134 -9.12 -1.86 -8.09
CA ALA A 134 -9.99 -2.69 -7.26
C ALA A 134 -10.87 -1.87 -6.30
N TYR A 135 -10.36 -0.75 -5.78
CA TYR A 135 -11.13 0.17 -4.93
C TYR A 135 -12.07 1.08 -5.74
N GLU A 136 -11.74 1.36 -7.00
CA GLU A 136 -12.53 2.23 -7.89
C GLU A 136 -13.59 1.50 -8.71
N ALA A 137 -13.64 0.17 -8.62
CA ALA A 137 -14.67 -0.62 -9.29
C ALA A 137 -16.06 -0.11 -8.91
N SER A 138 -16.87 0.21 -9.94
CA SER A 138 -18.23 0.74 -9.76
C SER A 138 -19.16 -0.19 -8.96
N GLY A 139 -18.85 -1.48 -8.95
CA GLY A 139 -19.60 -2.49 -8.21
C GLY A 139 -18.77 -3.20 -7.13
N LYS A 140 -19.43 -3.43 -5.99
CA LYS A 140 -18.82 -4.06 -4.80
C LYS A 140 -18.32 -5.48 -5.07
N ARG A 141 -19.00 -6.23 -5.95
CA ARG A 141 -18.64 -7.61 -6.29
C ARG A 141 -17.37 -7.62 -7.14
N GLU A 142 -17.32 -6.75 -8.14
CA GLU A 142 -16.24 -6.56 -9.09
C GLU A 142 -14.97 -6.14 -8.35
N GLY A 143 -15.07 -5.13 -7.47
CA GLY A 143 -13.95 -4.68 -6.65
C GLY A 143 -13.40 -5.77 -5.73
N LYS A 144 -14.27 -6.56 -5.08
CA LYS A 144 -13.86 -7.70 -4.26
C LYS A 144 -13.15 -8.78 -5.07
N ILE A 145 -13.65 -9.11 -6.26
CA ILE A 145 -13.02 -10.10 -7.15
C ILE A 145 -11.66 -9.60 -7.61
N ALA A 146 -11.55 -8.32 -8.02
CA ALA A 146 -10.29 -7.71 -8.42
C ALA A 146 -9.26 -7.73 -7.28
N MET A 147 -9.67 -7.33 -6.07
CA MET A 147 -8.83 -7.36 -4.87
C MET A 147 -8.39 -8.78 -4.53
N TYR A 148 -9.31 -9.75 -4.55
CA TYR A 148 -8.98 -11.16 -4.28
C TYR A 148 -7.96 -11.71 -5.28
N LYS A 149 -8.16 -11.47 -6.57
CA LYS A 149 -7.21 -11.87 -7.63
C LYS A 149 -5.84 -11.20 -7.42
N LEU A 150 -5.81 -9.93 -7.04
CA LEU A 150 -4.57 -9.22 -6.73
C LEU A 150 -3.83 -9.87 -5.54
N LEU A 151 -4.51 -10.03 -4.41
CA LEU A 151 -3.92 -10.65 -3.21
C LEU A 151 -3.45 -12.08 -3.47
N ARG A 152 -4.22 -12.87 -4.23
CA ARG A 152 -3.81 -14.21 -4.64
C ARG A 152 -2.55 -14.18 -5.51
N SER A 153 -2.44 -13.25 -6.45
CA SER A 153 -1.24 -13.12 -7.29
C SER A 153 0.00 -12.73 -6.50
N ILE A 154 -0.15 -11.84 -5.50
CA ILE A 154 0.94 -11.48 -4.59
C ILE A 154 1.34 -12.70 -3.74
N ARG A 155 0.36 -13.45 -3.22
CA ARG A 155 0.60 -14.63 -2.38
C ARG A 155 1.25 -15.78 -3.15
N ALA A 156 0.88 -16.02 -4.40
CA ALA A 156 1.48 -17.06 -5.22
C ALA A 156 2.98 -16.81 -5.50
N GLY A 157 3.40 -15.53 -5.53
CA GLY A 157 4.81 -15.15 -5.66
C GLY A 157 5.60 -15.13 -4.34
N VAL A 158 4.96 -15.42 -3.20
CA VAL A 158 5.61 -15.43 -1.88
C VAL A 158 5.48 -16.84 -1.28
N PRO A 159 6.60 -17.57 -1.06
CA PRO A 159 6.55 -18.93 -0.53
C PRO A 159 5.74 -19.04 0.78
N THR A 160 4.99 -20.13 0.88
CA THR A 160 4.10 -20.48 2.00
C THR A 160 4.87 -20.62 3.34
N GLU A 161 6.19 -20.75 3.35
CA GLU A 161 6.97 -20.84 4.60
C GLU A 161 7.07 -19.52 5.38
N LEU A 162 6.65 -18.39 4.78
CA LEU A 162 6.86 -17.04 5.33
C LEU A 162 5.72 -16.51 6.23
N TRP A 163 4.62 -17.24 6.42
CA TRP A 163 3.46 -16.78 7.20
C TRP A 163 3.37 -17.33 8.63
N SER A 164 4.29 -18.21 9.05
CA SER A 164 4.26 -18.89 10.35
C SER A 164 5.29 -18.39 11.39
N VAL A 165 5.78 -17.14 11.30
CA VAL A 165 6.79 -16.62 12.26
C VAL A 165 6.31 -15.34 12.96
N PRO A 166 6.47 -15.21 14.30
CA PRO A 166 6.20 -13.98 15.04
C PRO A 166 7.00 -12.77 14.49
N ALA A 167 6.36 -11.60 14.49
CA ALA A 167 6.62 -10.40 13.69
C ALA A 167 8.03 -9.73 13.70
N LYS A 168 9.05 -10.32 14.34
CA LYS A 168 10.42 -9.76 14.38
C LYS A 168 11.43 -10.46 13.45
N VAL A 169 11.19 -11.71 13.04
CA VAL A 169 12.11 -12.48 12.16
C VAL A 169 11.84 -12.25 10.67
N ALA A 170 10.59 -11.93 10.28
CA ALA A 170 10.24 -11.53 8.90
C ALA A 170 11.00 -10.28 8.42
N THR A 171 11.43 -9.44 9.36
CA THR A 171 12.21 -8.21 9.13
C THR A 171 13.66 -8.49 8.70
N ALA A 172 14.21 -9.69 8.98
CA ALA A 172 15.58 -10.06 8.64
C ALA A 172 15.70 -10.83 7.30
N ILE A 173 14.69 -11.63 6.93
CA ILE A 173 14.77 -12.54 5.76
C ILE A 173 14.65 -11.79 4.41
N LYS A 174 14.03 -10.60 4.35
CA LYS A 174 14.03 -9.78 3.13
C LYS A 174 15.41 -9.22 2.73
N ARG A 175 16.44 -9.33 3.58
CA ARG A 175 17.84 -9.04 3.18
C ARG A 175 18.44 -10.13 2.27
N ARG A 176 17.73 -11.23 1.95
CA ARG A 176 18.30 -12.35 1.17
C ARG A 176 17.47 -12.95 0.02
N VAL A 177 16.25 -12.49 -0.27
CA VAL A 177 15.65 -12.76 -1.61
C VAL A 177 16.19 -11.69 -2.56
N ARG A 178 17.44 -11.93 -2.95
CA ARG A 178 18.39 -11.07 -3.67
C ARG A 178 18.23 -11.34 -5.16
N ILE A 179 18.25 -10.26 -5.96
CA ILE A 179 18.60 -10.24 -7.38
C ILE A 179 17.54 -10.89 -8.27
N CYS A 180 16.88 -10.08 -9.11
CA CYS A 180 16.07 -10.53 -10.23
C CYS A 180 14.93 -11.52 -9.90
N LEU A 181 13.71 -11.00 -9.81
CA LEU A 181 12.82 -11.36 -10.91
C LEU A 181 13.12 -10.37 -12.02
#